data_AF-A0AA40K337-F1
#
_entry.id   AF-A0AA40K337-F1
#
_cell.length_a   1.000
_cell.length_b   1.000
_cell.length_c   1.000
_cell.angle_alpha   90.00
_cell.angle_beta   90.00
_cell.angle_gamma   90.00
#
_symmetry.space_group_name_H-M   'P 1'
#
loop_
_entity.id
_entity.type
_entity.pdbx_description
1 polymer ?
#
loop_
_entity_poly.entity_id
_entity_poly.type
_entity_poly.pdbx_seq_one_letter_code
_entity_poly.pdbx_strand_id
1 'polypeptide(L)'
;MTVRDHEKDVISGWVPKDWDAVELTRCRARGTPINSPPTLRGEIHPLFHNWIFSSSSRPSSSSSSSTVSSTTASSVDPSLIKALTPPLLLATRILTTVGLPWLSEFHIDDIFDEAYPGRLPDTTTPEEQTPSVIPRHHISPTLADPRTKKKWHASTARDLEVRLARQICWQLDPDMFREKGWVGYTCRHRGEQMVALDATLDRPSMIHAGDEAARERGEKGRLMTVLVMEEYTTRMCELARQGRGGGEEYLLTAFMMAVTVLHELGHAIYWRDLRAVNRRMTEPYFGGDLEMELGDSFVASLFGGWTPVPVAADDEFCASGTFEQGIAWRQHLTWDHHRTRPRYRAHYSIPVA
;
A
#
# COMPACT_ATOMS: atom_id res chain seq x y z
N MET A 1 13.30 -41.05 -36.51
CA MET A 1 13.76 -41.12 -35.10
C MET A 1 13.10 -39.96 -34.39
N THR A 2 11.93 -40.23 -33.81
CA THR A 2 10.95 -39.25 -33.31
C THR A 2 11.32 -38.85 -31.89
N VAL A 3 11.50 -37.55 -31.68
CA VAL A 3 11.69 -36.94 -30.36
C VAL A 3 10.35 -37.06 -29.63
N ARG A 4 10.32 -37.85 -28.56
CA ARG A 4 9.12 -38.04 -27.73
C ARG A 4 8.93 -36.85 -26.81
N ASP A 5 7.67 -36.44 -26.74
CA ASP A 5 7.10 -35.46 -25.84
C ASP A 5 7.47 -35.72 -24.37
N HIS A 6 8.04 -34.70 -23.75
CA HIS A 6 8.06 -34.52 -22.31
C HIS A 6 7.36 -33.21 -21.97
N GLU A 7 6.12 -33.05 -22.44
CA GLU A 7 5.13 -32.26 -21.70
C GLU A 7 4.78 -33.06 -20.44
N LYS A 8 5.57 -32.85 -19.39
CA LYS A 8 5.16 -33.25 -18.04
C LYS A 8 4.12 -32.25 -17.57
N ASP A 9 2.88 -32.70 -17.56
CA ASP A 9 1.79 -32.34 -16.65
C ASP A 9 2.08 -31.10 -15.78
N VAL A 10 1.81 -29.91 -16.34
CA VAL A 10 1.50 -28.77 -15.49
C VAL A 10 0.13 -29.06 -14.90
N ILE A 11 0.11 -29.62 -13.68
CA ILE A 11 -1.11 -29.75 -12.90
C ILE A 11 -1.58 -28.33 -12.60
N SER A 12 -2.56 -27.84 -13.38
CA SER A 12 -3.38 -26.71 -12.97
C SER A 12 -4.34 -27.21 -11.90
N GLY A 13 -4.09 -26.80 -10.66
CA GLY A 13 -4.89 -27.21 -9.52
C GLY A 13 -4.26 -26.73 -8.22
N TRP A 14 -5.11 -26.17 -7.35
CA TRP A 14 -4.76 -25.92 -5.96
C TRP A 14 -4.49 -27.28 -5.29
N VAL A 15 -3.24 -27.54 -4.91
CA VAL A 15 -2.89 -28.68 -4.07
C VAL A 15 -2.85 -28.16 -2.64
N PRO A 16 -3.76 -28.59 -1.75
CA PRO A 16 -3.65 -28.30 -0.33
C PRO A 16 -2.33 -28.89 0.15
N LYS A 17 -1.40 -28.03 0.56
CA LYS A 17 -0.15 -28.46 1.17
C LYS A 17 -0.36 -28.41 2.68
N ASP A 18 -0.05 -29.50 3.37
CA ASP A 18 -0.06 -29.51 4.83
C ASP A 18 0.86 -28.40 5.35
N TRP A 19 0.32 -27.64 6.30
CA TRP A 19 0.98 -26.50 6.91
C TRP A 19 2.26 -26.94 7.63
N ASP A 20 3.41 -26.48 7.17
CA ASP A 20 4.62 -26.51 7.99
C ASP A 20 4.56 -25.35 8.99
N ALA A 21 3.96 -25.61 10.15
CA ALA A 21 3.85 -24.64 11.23
C ALA A 21 5.22 -24.14 11.73
N VAL A 22 6.27 -24.95 11.60
CA VAL A 22 7.64 -24.57 11.94
C VAL A 22 8.16 -23.58 10.91
N GLU A 23 7.93 -23.84 9.63
CA GLU A 23 8.27 -22.92 8.54
C GLU A 23 7.55 -21.59 8.69
N LEU A 24 6.22 -21.60 8.88
CA LEU A 24 5.41 -20.39 9.10
C LEU A 24 5.86 -19.56 10.32
N THR A 25 6.27 -20.22 11.40
CA THR A 25 6.80 -19.52 12.58
C THR A 25 8.20 -18.97 12.31
N ARG A 26 9.05 -19.74 11.61
CA ARG A 26 10.41 -19.34 11.27
C ARG A 26 10.44 -18.16 10.31
N CYS A 27 9.49 -18.10 9.37
CA CYS A 27 9.31 -16.97 8.46
C CYS A 27 8.31 -15.92 9.01
N ARG A 28 7.91 -16.02 10.29
CA ARG A 28 7.01 -15.08 10.99
C ARG A 28 5.65 -14.82 10.33
N ALA A 29 5.25 -15.64 9.35
CA ALA A 29 3.89 -15.69 8.84
C ALA A 29 2.89 -16.14 9.93
N ARG A 30 3.38 -16.84 10.97
CA ARG A 30 2.67 -17.11 12.22
C ARG A 30 3.51 -16.61 13.40
N GLY A 31 2.88 -15.89 14.34
CA GLY A 31 3.57 -15.33 15.52
C GLY A 31 4.25 -13.99 15.25
N THR A 32 3.49 -13.01 14.73
CA THR A 32 3.93 -11.62 14.73
C THR A 32 4.36 -11.21 16.15
N PRO A 33 5.37 -10.34 16.32
CA PRO A 33 5.83 -9.89 17.65
C PRO A 33 4.78 -9.03 18.39
N ILE A 34 3.56 -8.95 17.88
CA ILE A 34 2.42 -8.27 18.47
C ILE A 34 1.91 -9.14 19.62
N ASN A 35 2.52 -8.98 20.79
CA ASN A 35 2.16 -9.69 22.01
C ASN A 35 0.87 -9.15 22.68
N SER A 36 0.28 -8.09 22.11
CA SER A 36 -0.94 -7.46 22.60
C SER A 36 -2.11 -7.83 21.69
N PRO A 37 -3.28 -8.22 22.22
CA PRO A 37 -4.45 -8.48 21.38
C PRO A 37 -4.77 -7.22 20.56
N PRO A 38 -4.89 -7.31 19.22
CA PRO A 38 -5.23 -6.15 18.41
C PRO A 38 -6.65 -5.71 18.75
N THR A 39 -6.77 -4.58 19.45
CA THR A 39 -8.09 -4.00 19.73
C THR A 39 -8.47 -3.05 18.59
N LEU A 40 -9.56 -3.35 17.87
CA LEU A 40 -10.20 -2.42 16.91
C LEU A 40 -11.01 -1.32 17.64
N ARG A 41 -10.49 -0.84 18.78
CA ARG A 41 -11.06 0.25 19.58
C ARG A 41 -10.06 1.39 19.67
N GLY A 42 -10.54 2.60 19.90
CA GLY A 42 -9.74 3.82 20.02
C GLY A 42 -9.82 4.68 18.77
N GLU A 43 -8.84 5.56 18.60
CA GLU A 43 -8.82 6.54 17.50
C GLU A 43 -8.05 6.01 16.29
N ILE A 44 -8.47 6.46 15.10
CA ILE A 44 -7.77 6.28 13.83
C ILE A 44 -6.61 7.28 13.80
N HIS A 45 -5.45 6.86 13.26
CA HIS A 45 -4.29 7.74 13.13
C HIS A 45 -4.63 8.94 12.25
N PRO A 46 -4.18 10.17 12.57
CA PRO A 46 -4.47 11.38 11.78
C PRO A 46 -4.12 11.26 10.29
N LEU A 47 -3.09 10.47 9.98
CA LEU A 47 -2.67 10.12 8.62
C LEU A 47 -3.79 9.54 7.75
N PHE A 48 -4.77 8.88 8.36
CA PHE A 48 -5.85 8.15 7.67
C PHE A 48 -7.20 8.88 7.72
N HIS A 49 -7.24 10.18 8.05
CA HIS A 49 -8.52 10.92 8.18
C HIS A 49 -8.98 11.65 6.91
N ASN A 50 -8.05 12.07 6.05
CA ASN A 50 -8.37 12.99 4.96
C ASN A 50 -8.90 12.23 3.73
N TRP A 51 -10.19 11.89 3.70
CA TRP A 51 -10.82 11.15 2.59
C TRP A 51 -11.63 12.04 1.65
N ILE A 52 -11.44 11.83 0.35
CA ILE A 52 -12.28 12.31 -0.75
C ILE A 52 -13.20 11.17 -1.16
N PHE A 53 -14.48 11.48 -1.35
CA PHE A 53 -15.49 10.52 -1.75
C PHE A 53 -16.10 10.96 -3.08
N SER A 54 -16.49 9.98 -3.90
CA SER A 54 -17.28 10.26 -5.09
C SER A 54 -18.63 10.84 -4.68
N SER A 55 -18.94 12.01 -5.22
CA SER A 55 -20.28 12.56 -5.17
C SER A 55 -21.19 11.68 -6.04
N SER A 56 -22.06 10.87 -5.42
CA SER A 56 -23.00 10.00 -6.13
C SER A 56 -23.97 10.81 -7.01
N SER A 57 -23.55 11.12 -8.24
CA SER A 57 -24.40 11.49 -9.36
C SER A 57 -23.55 11.53 -10.64
N ARG A 58 -23.33 10.38 -11.28
CA ARG A 58 -23.15 10.37 -12.74
C ARG A 58 -24.57 10.53 -13.31
N PRO A 59 -24.94 11.66 -13.94
CA PRO A 59 -26.19 11.70 -14.67
C PRO A 59 -26.05 10.73 -15.84
N SER A 60 -26.89 9.69 -15.85
CA SER A 60 -27.12 8.89 -17.04
C SER A 60 -27.46 9.84 -18.19
N SER A 61 -26.65 9.82 -19.24
CA SER A 61 -26.84 10.64 -20.42
C SER A 61 -28.16 10.28 -21.11
N SER A 62 -29.22 11.02 -20.79
CA SER A 62 -30.35 11.22 -21.69
C SER A 62 -31.14 12.44 -21.25
N SER A 63 -31.34 13.34 -22.22
CA SER A 63 -32.35 14.41 -22.24
C SER A 63 -31.95 15.76 -21.65
N SER A 64 -31.66 16.66 -22.58
CA SER A 64 -31.72 18.12 -22.52
C SER A 64 -32.92 18.68 -21.74
N SER A 65 -32.66 19.55 -20.75
CA SER A 65 -33.31 20.86 -20.59
C SER A 65 -32.78 21.56 -19.34
N SER A 66 -32.44 22.83 -19.52
CA SER A 66 -31.91 23.78 -18.54
C SER A 66 -32.90 24.09 -17.40
N THR A 67 -32.43 24.07 -16.15
CA THR A 67 -32.80 25.05 -15.11
C THR A 67 -31.68 25.08 -14.06
N VAL A 68 -31.07 26.26 -13.88
CA VAL A 68 -30.08 26.54 -12.85
C VAL A 68 -30.78 26.53 -11.50
N SER A 69 -30.37 25.63 -10.61
CA SER A 69 -30.68 25.72 -9.19
C SER A 69 -29.46 25.29 -8.37
N SER A 70 -29.14 26.18 -7.44
CA SER A 70 -28.12 26.20 -6.41
C SER A 70 -27.78 24.85 -5.77
N THR A 71 -26.46 24.62 -5.69
CA THR A 71 -25.73 24.11 -4.53
C THR A 71 -26.39 22.96 -3.74
N THR A 72 -26.32 21.75 -4.29
CA THR A 72 -26.37 20.54 -3.47
C THR A 72 -24.95 20.08 -3.20
N ALA A 73 -24.47 20.32 -1.98
CA ALA A 73 -23.33 19.59 -1.44
C ALA A 73 -23.67 18.10 -1.58
N SER A 74 -22.93 17.38 -2.42
CA SER A 74 -23.16 15.96 -2.59
C SER A 74 -22.97 15.25 -1.26
N SER A 75 -24.04 14.64 -0.75
CA SER A 75 -24.01 13.91 0.50
C SER A 75 -23.26 12.60 0.27
N VAL A 76 -22.03 12.51 0.77
CA VAL A 76 -21.28 11.26 0.87
C VAL A 76 -22.15 10.23 1.60
N ASP A 77 -22.25 9.00 1.09
CA ASP A 77 -23.00 7.94 1.77
C ASP A 77 -22.37 7.65 3.15
N PRO A 78 -23.09 7.91 4.26
CA PRO A 78 -22.58 7.66 5.61
C PRO A 78 -22.23 6.18 5.86
N SER A 79 -22.80 5.27 5.06
CA SER A 79 -22.52 3.83 5.17
C SER A 79 -21.08 3.50 4.76
N LEU A 80 -20.57 4.11 3.69
CA LEU A 80 -19.20 3.93 3.21
C LEU A 80 -18.19 4.48 4.22
N ILE A 81 -18.46 5.66 4.79
CA ILE A 81 -17.63 6.24 5.86
C ILE A 81 -17.57 5.29 7.07
N LYS A 82 -18.71 4.69 7.44
CA LYS A 82 -18.74 3.72 8.54
C LYS A 82 -17.95 2.45 8.21
N ALA A 83 -18.01 1.97 6.96
CA ALA A 83 -17.28 0.79 6.50
C ALA A 83 -15.76 1.00 6.50
N LEU A 84 -15.27 2.23 6.35
CA LEU A 84 -13.86 2.58 6.51
C LEU A 84 -13.32 2.38 7.92
N THR A 85 -14.17 2.43 8.96
CA THR A 85 -13.67 2.50 10.34
C THR A 85 -12.85 1.26 10.75
N PRO A 86 -13.33 0.01 10.58
CA PRO A 86 -12.55 -1.17 10.95
C PRO A 86 -11.17 -1.29 10.25
N PRO A 87 -11.05 -1.16 8.91
CA PRO A 87 -9.74 -1.28 8.24
C PRO A 87 -8.78 -0.16 8.66
N LEU A 88 -9.26 1.08 8.83
CA LEU A 88 -8.38 2.18 9.23
C LEU A 88 -7.92 2.07 10.69
N LEU A 89 -8.75 1.53 11.58
CA LEU A 89 -8.33 1.19 12.93
C LEU A 89 -7.27 0.08 12.91
N LEU A 90 -7.45 -0.95 12.09
CA LEU A 90 -6.47 -2.01 11.93
C LEU A 90 -5.14 -1.47 11.40
N ALA A 91 -5.17 -0.70 10.30
CA ALA A 91 -3.98 -0.06 9.72
C ALA A 91 -3.26 0.83 10.74
N THR A 92 -4.02 1.60 11.53
CA THR A 92 -3.48 2.41 12.64
C THR A 92 -2.73 1.55 13.66
N ARG A 93 -3.31 0.43 14.09
CA ARG A 93 -2.69 -0.44 15.10
C ARG A 93 -1.44 -1.12 14.56
N ILE A 94 -1.47 -1.60 13.31
CA ILE A 94 -0.30 -2.19 12.66
C ILE A 94 0.83 -1.15 12.54
N LEU A 95 0.52 0.04 12.00
CA LEU A 95 1.46 1.14 11.82
C LEU A 95 2.16 1.51 13.14
N THR A 96 1.38 1.76 14.19
CA THR A 96 1.88 2.22 15.49
C THR A 96 2.61 1.13 16.28
N THR A 97 2.28 -0.15 16.05
CA THR A 97 2.89 -1.26 16.80
C THR A 97 4.17 -1.77 16.14
N VAL A 98 4.15 -1.95 14.82
CA VAL A 98 5.24 -2.64 14.09
C VAL A 98 5.69 -1.94 12.81
N GLY A 99 5.00 -0.90 12.34
CA GLY A 99 5.36 -0.20 11.09
C GLY A 99 6.43 0.89 11.22
N LEU A 100 6.53 1.53 12.40
CA LEU A 100 7.50 2.62 12.62
C LEU A 100 8.98 2.27 12.34
N PRO A 101 9.48 1.06 12.66
CA PRO A 101 10.86 0.69 12.34
C PRO A 101 11.20 0.81 10.86
N TRP A 102 10.34 0.29 9.97
CA TRP A 102 10.56 0.36 8.52
C TRP A 102 10.48 1.80 8.01
N LEU A 103 9.45 2.55 8.43
CA LEU A 103 9.28 3.95 8.01
C LEU A 103 10.39 4.86 8.51
N SER A 104 11.06 4.50 9.61
CA SER A 104 12.14 5.31 10.16
C SER A 104 13.36 5.38 9.25
N GLU A 105 13.58 4.41 8.36
CA GLU A 105 14.69 4.41 7.40
C GLU A 105 14.72 5.64 6.50
N PHE A 106 13.55 6.18 6.18
CA PHE A 106 13.39 7.39 5.36
C PHE A 106 13.64 8.69 6.15
N HIS A 107 13.97 8.60 7.44
CA HIS A 107 14.13 9.74 8.36
C HIS A 107 15.44 9.71 9.15
N ILE A 108 16.21 8.62 9.09
CA ILE A 108 17.47 8.50 9.82
C ILE A 108 18.49 9.47 9.23
N ASP A 109 18.67 9.37 7.91
CA ASP A 109 19.53 10.24 7.11
C ASP A 109 18.67 10.94 6.05
N ASP A 110 19.18 12.06 5.50
CA ASP A 110 18.61 12.60 4.28
C ASP A 110 18.98 11.66 3.13
N ILE A 111 18.02 10.80 2.72
CA ILE A 111 18.23 9.79 1.67
C ILE A 111 18.56 10.40 0.30
N PHE A 112 18.41 11.72 0.16
CA PHE A 112 18.76 12.49 -1.02
C PHE A 112 20.04 13.32 -0.83
N ASP A 113 20.79 13.15 0.27
CA ASP A 113 22.14 13.71 0.41
C ASP A 113 23.09 13.02 -0.58
N GLU A 114 24.02 13.76 -1.19
CA GLU A 114 25.04 13.23 -2.11
C GLU A 114 25.93 12.17 -1.46
N ALA A 115 26.18 12.28 -0.15
CA ALA A 115 26.97 11.33 0.62
C ALA A 115 26.17 10.08 1.04
N TYR A 116 24.88 9.98 0.68
CA TYR A 116 24.04 8.87 1.10
C TYR A 116 24.54 7.53 0.52
N PRO A 117 24.79 6.50 1.36
CA PRO A 117 25.41 5.25 0.94
C PRO A 117 24.57 4.44 -0.07
N GLY A 118 23.29 4.75 -0.22
CA GLY A 118 22.38 4.13 -1.18
C GLY A 118 22.53 4.64 -2.63
N ARG A 119 23.41 5.61 -2.89
CA ARG A 119 23.65 6.17 -4.22
C ARG A 119 24.67 5.38 -5.03
N LEU A 120 24.50 5.39 -6.35
CA LEU A 120 25.50 4.85 -7.26
C LEU A 120 26.69 5.83 -7.38
N PRO A 121 27.95 5.35 -7.37
CA PRO A 121 29.14 6.21 -7.25
C PRO A 121 29.42 7.19 -8.41
N ASP A 122 28.61 7.24 -9.47
CA ASP A 122 29.02 7.90 -10.72
C ASP A 122 27.85 8.50 -11.55
N THR A 123 26.79 8.97 -10.89
CA THR A 123 25.68 9.64 -11.58
C THR A 123 26.00 11.11 -11.81
N THR A 124 26.36 11.47 -13.05
CA THR A 124 26.75 12.83 -13.46
C THR A 124 25.56 13.74 -13.76
N THR A 125 24.33 13.21 -13.80
CA THR A 125 23.12 13.99 -14.09
C THR A 125 22.27 14.22 -12.83
N PRO A 126 21.79 15.46 -12.57
CA PRO A 126 20.90 15.76 -11.44
C PRO A 126 19.64 14.88 -11.38
N GLU A 127 19.15 14.42 -12.53
CA GLU A 127 17.94 13.60 -12.70
C GLU A 127 18.14 12.13 -12.30
N GLU A 128 19.40 11.70 -12.08
CA GLU A 128 19.80 10.37 -11.59
C GLU A 128 20.27 10.41 -10.12
N GLN A 129 20.13 11.55 -9.43
CA GLN A 129 20.56 11.75 -8.05
C GLN A 129 19.61 11.12 -7.00
N THR A 130 18.64 10.29 -7.39
CA THR A 130 17.84 9.55 -6.41
C THR A 130 18.60 8.34 -5.88
N PRO A 131 18.42 7.96 -4.60
CA PRO A 131 19.01 6.73 -4.10
C PRO A 131 18.56 5.53 -4.94
N SER A 132 19.47 4.58 -5.15
CA SER A 132 19.15 3.31 -5.80
C SER A 132 18.67 2.25 -4.80
N VAL A 133 19.12 2.38 -3.55
CA VAL A 133 18.81 1.48 -2.44
C VAL A 133 18.60 2.27 -1.17
N ILE A 134 17.61 1.90 -0.36
CA ILE A 134 17.46 2.34 1.03
C ILE A 134 18.02 1.24 1.94
N PRO A 135 19.14 1.44 2.65
CA PRO A 135 19.69 0.43 3.56
C PRO A 135 18.77 0.18 4.76
N ARG A 136 18.89 -1.01 5.37
CA ARG A 136 18.07 -1.42 6.52
C ARG A 136 18.80 -1.19 7.85
N HIS A 137 18.87 0.04 8.31
CA HIS A 137 19.51 0.37 9.60
C HIS A 137 18.79 -0.23 10.81
N HIS A 138 17.45 -0.37 10.77
CA HIS A 138 16.63 -0.84 11.88
C HIS A 138 16.91 -2.28 12.28
N ILE A 139 17.21 -3.16 11.31
CA ILE A 139 17.56 -4.56 11.58
C ILE A 139 19.03 -4.76 11.98
N SER A 140 19.90 -3.79 11.70
CA SER A 140 21.31 -3.92 12.05
C SER A 140 21.52 -3.70 13.55
N PRO A 141 22.06 -4.68 14.29
CA PRO A 141 22.35 -4.52 15.71
C PRO A 141 23.59 -3.64 15.96
N THR A 142 24.43 -3.43 14.93
CA THR A 142 25.71 -2.71 15.04
C THR A 142 25.62 -1.22 14.70
N LEU A 143 24.56 -0.79 13.99
CA LEU A 143 24.45 0.58 13.49
C LEU A 143 23.91 1.59 14.50
N ALA A 144 23.12 1.15 15.48
CA ALA A 144 22.57 2.04 16.49
C ALA A 144 22.16 1.30 17.76
N ASP A 145 22.39 1.92 18.91
CA ASP A 145 21.91 1.43 20.19
C ASP A 145 20.37 1.58 20.32
N PRO A 146 19.71 0.85 21.24
CA PRO A 146 18.25 0.88 21.39
C PRO A 146 17.66 2.27 21.68
N ARG A 147 18.39 3.17 22.35
CA ARG A 147 17.91 4.53 22.64
C ARG A 147 17.86 5.36 21.37
N THR A 148 18.88 5.23 20.53
CA THR A 148 18.93 5.88 19.21
C THR A 148 17.78 5.41 18.32
N LYS A 149 17.53 4.10 18.23
CA LYS A 149 16.38 3.55 17.49
C LYS A 149 15.04 4.07 18.01
N LYS A 150 14.87 4.13 19.35
CA LYS A 150 13.67 4.71 19.97
C LYS A 150 13.48 6.19 19.60
N LYS A 151 14.55 6.98 19.53
CA LYS A 151 14.51 8.39 19.10
C LYS A 151 14.07 8.51 17.64
N TRP A 152 14.58 7.66 16.75
CA TRP A 152 14.16 7.62 15.36
C TRP A 152 12.67 7.32 15.23
N HIS A 153 12.19 6.25 15.87
CA HIS A 153 10.76 5.90 15.85
C HIS A 153 9.86 7.03 16.36
N ALA A 154 10.25 7.72 17.45
CA ALA A 154 9.51 8.85 17.98
C ALA A 154 9.54 10.09 17.07
N SER A 155 10.61 10.28 16.30
CA SER A 155 10.69 11.32 15.28
C SER A 155 9.77 11.00 14.10
N THR A 156 9.84 9.77 13.60
CA THR A 156 8.99 9.27 12.52
C THR A 156 7.52 9.35 12.88
N ALA A 157 7.11 8.89 14.07
CA ALA A 157 5.72 8.96 14.52
C ALA A 157 5.18 10.41 14.47
N ARG A 158 5.93 11.38 15.01
CA ARG A 158 5.55 12.80 14.95
C ARG A 158 5.48 13.34 13.53
N ASP A 159 6.40 12.90 12.66
CA ASP A 159 6.39 13.32 11.26
C ASP A 159 5.17 12.79 10.49
N LEU A 160 4.77 11.54 10.75
CA LEU A 160 3.57 10.93 10.18
C LEU A 160 2.31 11.68 10.63
N GLU A 161 2.20 12.01 11.91
CA GLU A 161 1.05 12.71 12.50
C GLU A 161 0.93 14.16 12.02
N VAL A 162 2.05 14.87 11.86
CA VAL A 162 2.03 16.32 11.61
C VAL A 162 2.24 16.65 10.13
N ARG A 163 3.30 16.11 9.52
CA ARG A 163 3.70 16.50 8.16
C ARG A 163 3.00 15.63 7.13
N LEU A 164 3.15 14.31 7.23
CA LEU A 164 2.61 13.41 6.21
C LEU A 164 1.09 13.43 6.16
N ALA A 165 0.42 13.46 7.33
CA ALA A 165 -1.03 13.56 7.40
C ALA A 165 -1.61 14.80 6.67
N ARG A 166 -0.84 15.89 6.56
CA ARG A 166 -1.24 17.10 5.82
C ARG A 166 -0.95 17.02 4.32
N GLN A 167 -0.03 16.14 3.94
CA GLN A 167 0.43 15.98 2.56
C GLN A 167 -0.37 14.93 1.79
N ILE A 168 -0.91 13.93 2.49
CA ILE A 168 -1.70 12.86 1.89
C ILE A 168 -3.19 13.16 1.99
N CYS A 169 -3.88 12.96 0.88
CA CYS A 169 -5.31 12.80 0.81
C CYS A 169 -5.64 11.39 0.31
N TRP A 170 -6.60 10.71 0.91
CA TRP A 170 -7.12 9.42 0.47
C TRP A 170 -8.34 9.64 -0.42
N GLN A 171 -8.56 8.75 -1.38
CA GLN A 171 -9.72 8.77 -2.26
C GLN A 171 -10.25 7.36 -2.41
N LEU A 172 -11.54 7.16 -2.16
CA LEU A 172 -12.22 5.94 -2.62
C LEU A 172 -12.60 6.12 -4.08
N ASP A 173 -12.09 5.23 -4.92
CA ASP A 173 -12.31 5.28 -6.35
C ASP A 173 -13.22 4.13 -6.82
N PRO A 174 -14.40 4.42 -7.40
CA PRO A 174 -15.36 3.40 -7.81
C PRO A 174 -15.03 2.75 -9.15
N ASP A 175 -14.12 3.32 -9.94
CA ASP A 175 -13.80 2.88 -11.29
C ASP A 175 -12.41 2.20 -11.35
N MET A 176 -11.53 2.45 -10.36
CA MET A 176 -10.14 1.95 -10.34
C MET A 176 -10.00 0.44 -10.52
N PHE A 177 -10.76 -0.33 -9.76
CA PHE A 177 -10.68 -1.78 -9.86
C PHE A 177 -11.28 -2.29 -11.18
N ARG A 178 -12.43 -1.76 -11.58
CA ARG A 178 -13.14 -2.18 -12.81
C ARG A 178 -12.41 -1.80 -14.10
N GLU A 179 -11.78 -0.64 -14.15
CA GLU A 179 -11.11 -0.13 -15.36
C GLU A 179 -9.64 -0.55 -15.46
N LYS A 180 -8.95 -0.72 -14.32
CA LYS A 180 -7.49 -0.96 -14.28
C LYS A 180 -7.08 -2.25 -13.58
N GLY A 181 -7.98 -2.88 -12.82
CA GLY A 181 -7.64 -4.00 -11.94
C GLY A 181 -6.79 -3.59 -10.73
N TRP A 182 -6.66 -2.29 -10.46
CA TRP A 182 -5.86 -1.79 -9.34
C TRP A 182 -6.66 -1.79 -8.04
N VAL A 183 -6.00 -2.13 -6.93
CA VAL A 183 -6.61 -2.11 -5.59
C VAL A 183 -6.23 -0.86 -4.80
N GLY A 184 -5.07 -0.27 -5.12
CA GLY A 184 -4.53 0.97 -4.59
C GLY A 184 -3.61 1.65 -5.61
N TYR A 185 -3.44 2.96 -5.49
CA TYR A 185 -2.48 3.72 -6.30
C TYR A 185 -2.07 5.04 -5.62
N THR A 186 -0.78 5.28 -5.50
CA THR A 186 -0.23 6.53 -4.97
C THR A 186 0.07 7.52 -6.09
N CYS A 187 -0.80 8.52 -6.28
CA CYS A 187 -0.58 9.60 -7.23
C CYS A 187 0.52 10.55 -6.73
N ARG A 188 1.43 10.92 -7.63
CA ARG A 188 2.55 11.84 -7.39
C ARG A 188 2.13 13.29 -7.61
N HIS A 189 0.85 13.59 -7.40
CA HIS A 189 0.30 14.93 -7.34
C HIS A 189 -0.99 14.89 -6.53
N ARG A 190 -1.46 16.06 -6.11
CA ARG A 190 -2.76 16.21 -5.47
C ARG A 190 -3.84 16.46 -6.51
N GLY A 191 -4.96 15.76 -6.39
CA GLY A 191 -6.23 16.19 -6.97
C GLY A 191 -6.92 17.18 -6.05
N GLU A 192 -7.37 18.32 -6.57
CA GLU A 192 -8.32 19.20 -5.85
C GLU A 192 -9.72 18.56 -5.76
N GLN A 193 -10.01 17.67 -6.70
CA GLN A 193 -11.21 16.85 -6.81
C GLN A 193 -10.80 15.39 -7.02
N MET A 194 -11.75 14.50 -7.31
CA MET A 194 -11.41 13.12 -7.69
C MET A 194 -10.43 13.10 -8.84
N VAL A 195 -9.31 12.41 -8.64
CA VAL A 195 -8.31 12.21 -9.68
C VAL A 195 -8.89 11.25 -10.72
N ALA A 196 -8.85 11.65 -12.00
CA ALA A 196 -9.32 10.81 -13.10
C ALA A 196 -8.30 9.72 -13.44
N LEU A 197 -8.78 8.51 -13.73
CA LEU A 197 -7.97 7.34 -14.09
C LEU A 197 -7.61 7.27 -15.58
N ASP A 198 -7.36 8.43 -16.19
CA ASP A 198 -7.12 8.53 -17.62
C ASP A 198 -5.62 8.52 -17.97
N ALA A 199 -5.31 8.72 -19.26
CA ALA A 199 -3.93 8.78 -19.75
C ALA A 199 -3.14 10.03 -19.27
N THR A 200 -3.74 10.84 -18.39
CA THR A 200 -3.09 12.00 -17.77
C THR A 200 -2.56 11.72 -16.38
N LEU A 201 -3.00 10.65 -15.72
CA LEU A 201 -2.55 10.25 -14.38
C LEU A 201 -1.01 10.26 -14.30
N ASP A 202 -0.47 11.00 -13.33
CA ASP A 202 0.97 11.14 -13.08
C ASP A 202 1.82 11.57 -14.30
N ARG A 203 1.22 12.33 -15.23
CA ARG A 203 2.02 12.99 -16.28
C ARG A 203 3.11 13.86 -15.65
N PRO A 204 4.37 13.78 -16.13
CA PRO A 204 5.48 14.55 -15.57
C PRO A 204 5.19 16.04 -15.45
N SER A 205 4.48 16.63 -16.43
CA SER A 205 4.09 18.04 -16.38
C SER A 205 3.17 18.40 -15.20
N MET A 206 2.27 17.49 -14.80
CA MET A 206 1.39 17.71 -13.65
C MET A 206 2.14 17.58 -12.33
N ILE A 207 3.04 16.61 -12.23
CA ILE A 207 3.92 16.42 -11.07
C ILE A 207 4.80 17.66 -10.89
N HIS A 208 5.47 18.12 -11.96
CA HIS A 208 6.31 19.30 -11.92
C HIS A 208 5.54 20.57 -11.56
N ALA A 209 4.35 20.78 -12.12
CA ALA A 209 3.50 21.92 -11.75
C ALA A 209 3.11 21.88 -10.28
N GLY A 210 2.77 20.70 -9.75
CA GLY A 210 2.48 20.50 -8.32
C GLY A 210 3.69 20.78 -7.42
N ASP A 211 4.88 20.34 -7.85
CA ASP A 211 6.13 20.57 -7.13
C ASP A 211 6.51 22.04 -7.08
N GLU A 212 6.42 22.76 -8.20
CA GLU A 212 6.66 24.20 -8.26
C GLU A 212 5.70 24.96 -7.34
N ALA A 213 4.41 24.63 -7.39
CA ALA A 213 3.43 25.25 -6.50
C ALA A 213 3.73 24.96 -5.01
N ALA A 214 4.21 23.76 -4.68
CA ALA A 214 4.65 23.43 -3.32
C ALA A 214 5.88 24.27 -2.90
N ARG A 215 6.88 24.43 -3.79
CA ARG A 215 8.05 25.28 -3.54
C ARG A 215 7.67 26.75 -3.33
N GLU A 216 6.75 27.28 -4.13
CA GLU A 216 6.24 28.65 -4.00
C GLU A 216 5.56 28.90 -2.65
N ARG A 217 4.90 27.88 -2.08
CA ARG A 217 4.31 27.93 -0.73
C ARG A 217 5.32 27.69 0.40
N GLY A 218 6.59 27.43 0.08
CA GLY A 218 7.62 27.08 1.06
C GLY A 218 7.45 25.68 1.67
N GLU A 219 6.70 24.80 1.01
CA GLU A 219 6.49 23.43 1.47
C GLU A 219 7.71 22.56 1.16
N LYS A 220 8.08 21.70 2.11
CA LYS A 220 9.22 20.77 1.97
C LYS A 220 8.86 19.43 1.34
N GLY A 221 7.62 19.25 0.91
CA GLY A 221 7.17 17.99 0.33
C GLY A 221 5.88 18.16 -0.45
N ARG A 222 5.69 17.22 -1.35
CA ARG A 222 4.60 17.09 -2.29
C ARG A 222 3.28 16.80 -1.60
N LEU A 223 2.23 17.43 -2.10
CA LEU A 223 0.86 17.03 -1.81
C LEU A 223 0.45 15.91 -2.77
N MET A 224 -0.13 14.84 -2.24
CA MET A 224 -0.43 13.62 -2.99
C MET A 224 -1.84 13.13 -2.69
N THR A 225 -2.44 12.48 -3.69
CA THR A 225 -3.67 11.72 -3.51
C THR A 225 -3.34 10.22 -3.58
N VAL A 226 -3.84 9.44 -2.62
CA VAL A 226 -3.75 7.98 -2.60
C VAL A 226 -5.12 7.40 -2.88
N LEU A 227 -5.23 6.64 -3.94
CA LEU A 227 -6.45 5.98 -4.38
C LEU A 227 -6.55 4.61 -3.71
N VAL A 228 -7.76 4.25 -3.28
CA VAL A 228 -8.11 2.92 -2.78
C VAL A 228 -9.44 2.53 -3.43
N MET A 229 -9.58 1.28 -3.85
CA MET A 229 -10.80 0.83 -4.55
C MET A 229 -12.03 0.94 -3.62
N GLU A 230 -13.12 1.49 -4.12
CA GLU A 230 -14.35 1.67 -3.34
C GLU A 230 -15.02 0.33 -3.01
N GLU A 231 -14.81 -0.70 -3.85
CA GLU A 231 -15.40 -2.02 -3.73
C GLU A 231 -15.12 -2.70 -2.38
N TYR A 232 -14.00 -2.39 -1.71
CA TYR A 232 -13.77 -2.83 -0.33
C TYR A 232 -14.90 -2.37 0.59
N THR A 233 -15.21 -1.07 0.57
CA THR A 233 -16.23 -0.47 1.44
C THR A 233 -17.63 -0.89 1.03
N THR A 234 -17.91 -0.94 -0.28
CA THR A 234 -19.19 -1.43 -0.82
C THR A 234 -19.45 -2.85 -0.37
N ARG A 235 -18.46 -3.75 -0.50
CA ARG A 235 -18.61 -5.15 -0.08
C ARG A 235 -18.82 -5.29 1.42
N MET A 236 -18.08 -4.53 2.24
CA MET A 236 -18.30 -4.51 3.69
C MET A 236 -19.72 -4.04 4.06
N CYS A 237 -20.26 -3.03 3.37
CA CYS A 237 -21.63 -2.56 3.53
C CYS A 237 -22.65 -3.65 3.17
N GLU A 238 -22.47 -4.33 2.03
CA GLU A 238 -23.32 -5.43 1.59
C GLU A 238 -23.36 -6.57 2.60
N LEU A 239 -22.19 -7.04 3.05
CA LEU A 239 -22.07 -8.12 4.02
C LEU A 239 -22.74 -7.75 5.35
N ALA A 240 -22.58 -6.51 5.81
CA ALA A 240 -23.27 -6.03 7.00
C ALA A 240 -24.81 -6.04 6.82
N ARG A 241 -25.33 -5.60 5.67
CA ARG A 241 -26.77 -5.62 5.35
C ARG A 241 -27.34 -7.04 5.25
N GLN A 242 -26.53 -8.00 4.82
CA GLN A 242 -26.87 -9.43 4.78
C GLN A 242 -26.83 -10.11 6.15
N GLY A 243 -26.53 -9.37 7.24
CA GLY A 243 -26.35 -9.95 8.57
C GLY A 243 -25.03 -10.72 8.74
N ARG A 244 -24.11 -10.61 7.78
CA ARG A 244 -22.76 -11.20 7.78
C ARG A 244 -21.69 -10.20 8.24
N GLY A 245 -22.09 -9.12 8.91
CA GLY A 245 -21.17 -8.17 9.53
C GLY A 245 -20.31 -8.87 10.58
N GLY A 246 -19.00 -8.87 10.40
CA GLY A 246 -18.05 -9.61 11.24
C GLY A 246 -17.90 -11.10 10.88
N GLY A 247 -18.55 -11.59 9.83
CA GLY A 247 -18.25 -12.89 9.25
C GLY A 247 -16.86 -12.92 8.58
N GLU A 248 -16.37 -14.12 8.23
CA GLU A 248 -15.02 -14.31 7.69
C GLU A 248 -14.71 -13.40 6.51
N GLU A 249 -15.56 -13.39 5.48
CA GLU A 249 -15.36 -12.54 4.30
C GLU A 249 -15.31 -11.04 4.67
N TYR A 250 -16.14 -10.59 5.62
CA TYR A 250 -16.12 -9.19 6.08
C TYR A 250 -14.78 -8.85 6.72
N LEU A 251 -14.23 -9.76 7.51
CA LEU A 251 -12.92 -9.60 8.16
C LEU A 251 -11.78 -9.63 7.13
N LEU A 252 -11.85 -10.51 6.12
CA LEU A 252 -10.87 -10.57 5.03
C LEU A 252 -10.89 -9.29 4.19
N THR A 253 -12.07 -8.78 3.85
CA THR A 253 -12.21 -7.50 3.13
C THR A 253 -11.62 -6.34 3.93
N ALA A 254 -11.93 -6.25 5.23
CA ALA A 254 -11.36 -5.23 6.10
C ALA A 254 -9.83 -5.38 6.27
N PHE A 255 -9.34 -6.61 6.36
CA PHE A 255 -7.91 -6.89 6.45
C PHE A 255 -7.18 -6.46 5.17
N MET A 256 -7.67 -6.85 4.00
CA MET A 256 -7.04 -6.50 2.73
C MET A 256 -7.08 -5.00 2.47
N MET A 257 -8.18 -4.32 2.80
CA MET A 257 -8.22 -2.86 2.71
C MET A 257 -7.16 -2.20 3.62
N ALA A 258 -6.98 -2.70 4.84
CA ALA A 258 -5.95 -2.19 5.75
C ALA A 258 -4.54 -2.42 5.19
N VAL A 259 -4.30 -3.59 4.58
CA VAL A 259 -3.03 -3.90 3.90
C VAL A 259 -2.81 -2.96 2.73
N THR A 260 -3.80 -2.74 1.87
CA THR A 260 -3.69 -1.82 0.73
C THR A 260 -3.38 -0.39 1.19
N VAL A 261 -4.05 0.10 2.24
CA VAL A 261 -3.74 1.42 2.83
C VAL A 261 -2.30 1.51 3.32
N LEU A 262 -1.78 0.45 3.95
CA LEU A 262 -0.40 0.39 4.40
C LEU A 262 0.58 0.26 3.22
N HIS A 263 0.26 -0.52 2.20
CA HIS A 263 1.02 -0.66 0.96
C HIS A 263 1.26 0.71 0.33
N GLU A 264 0.18 1.46 0.09
CA GLU A 264 0.28 2.79 -0.51
C GLU A 264 1.00 3.80 0.39
N LEU A 265 0.95 3.63 1.71
CA LEU A 265 1.78 4.43 2.62
C LEU A 265 3.29 4.17 2.42
N GLY A 266 3.68 2.93 2.07
CA GLY A 266 5.06 2.58 1.73
C GLY A 266 5.57 3.35 0.51
N HIS A 267 4.70 3.63 -0.46
CA HIS A 267 4.99 4.48 -1.61
C HIS A 267 5.05 5.96 -1.23
N ALA A 268 4.02 6.41 -0.52
CA ALA A 268 3.84 7.81 -0.17
C ALA A 268 4.99 8.36 0.69
N ILE A 269 5.62 7.54 1.55
CA ILE A 269 6.72 8.03 2.38
C ILE A 269 7.95 8.48 1.58
N TYR A 270 8.18 7.85 0.42
CA TYR A 270 9.23 8.20 -0.52
C TYR A 270 8.78 9.31 -1.47
N TRP A 271 7.64 9.12 -2.14
CA TRP A 271 7.15 10.06 -3.15
C TRP A 271 6.70 11.41 -2.61
N ARG A 272 6.55 11.60 -1.29
CA ARG A 272 6.31 12.93 -0.74
C ARG A 272 7.49 13.89 -0.90
N ASP A 273 8.72 13.41 -1.08
CA ASP A 273 9.86 14.32 -1.24
C ASP A 273 9.88 14.88 -2.66
N LEU A 274 10.05 16.19 -2.79
CA LEU A 274 10.11 16.86 -4.10
C LEU A 274 11.30 16.39 -4.94
N ARG A 275 12.33 15.82 -4.30
CA ARG A 275 13.53 15.27 -4.93
C ARG A 275 13.38 13.82 -5.40
N ALA A 276 12.26 13.15 -5.08
CA ALA A 276 12.03 11.74 -5.42
C ALA A 276 11.81 11.49 -6.92
N VAL A 277 11.44 12.53 -7.69
CA VAL A 277 11.15 12.42 -9.12
C VAL A 277 12.45 12.28 -9.90
N ASN A 278 12.67 11.09 -10.44
CA ASN A 278 13.75 10.77 -11.37
C ASN A 278 13.22 10.53 -12.78
N ARG A 279 14.12 10.47 -13.75
CA ARG A 279 13.80 10.26 -15.17
C ARG A 279 12.95 9.00 -15.44
N ARG A 280 13.10 7.95 -14.63
CA ARG A 280 12.41 6.66 -14.83
C ARG A 280 11.12 6.53 -14.03
N MET A 281 10.81 7.50 -13.16
CA MET A 281 9.71 7.43 -12.20
C MET A 281 9.74 6.16 -11.33
N THR A 282 10.95 5.64 -11.05
CA THR A 282 11.15 4.41 -10.29
C THR A 282 11.46 4.68 -8.83
N GLU A 283 11.06 3.76 -7.98
CA GLU A 283 11.44 3.72 -6.57
C GLU A 283 12.82 3.07 -6.37
N PRO A 284 13.50 3.36 -5.26
CA PRO A 284 14.68 2.60 -4.85
C PRO A 284 14.31 1.18 -4.42
N TYR A 285 15.28 0.27 -4.46
CA TYR A 285 15.17 -1.00 -3.76
C TYR A 285 15.22 -0.78 -2.24
N PHE A 286 14.49 -1.59 -1.48
CA PHE A 286 14.60 -1.56 -0.02
C PHE A 286 15.58 -2.64 0.47
N GLY A 287 16.82 -2.24 0.77
CA GLY A 287 17.90 -3.14 1.15
C GLY A 287 18.19 -4.17 0.05
N GLY A 288 17.97 -5.45 0.35
CA GLY A 288 18.22 -6.56 -0.56
C GLY A 288 16.98 -7.05 -1.31
N ASP A 289 15.87 -6.31 -1.35
CA ASP A 289 14.66 -6.75 -2.07
C ASP A 289 14.92 -6.89 -3.57
N LEU A 290 14.24 -7.84 -4.21
CA LEU A 290 14.38 -8.11 -5.65
C LEU A 290 13.42 -7.30 -6.52
N GLU A 291 12.50 -6.56 -5.90
CA GLU A 291 11.49 -5.74 -6.57
C GLU A 291 11.62 -4.27 -6.13
N MET A 292 11.49 -3.34 -7.08
CA MET A 292 11.46 -1.89 -6.83
C MET A 292 10.03 -1.46 -6.52
N GLU A 293 9.50 -1.99 -5.42
CA GLU A 293 8.13 -1.77 -4.98
C GLU A 293 8.16 -1.59 -3.45
N LEU A 294 8.12 -0.33 -3.01
CA LEU A 294 8.28 0.04 -1.60
C LEU A 294 7.05 -0.34 -0.76
N GLY A 295 5.86 -0.39 -1.34
CA GLY A 295 4.62 -0.81 -0.69
C GLY A 295 4.66 -2.29 -0.30
N ASP A 296 5.03 -3.17 -1.23
CA ASP A 296 5.27 -4.58 -1.03
C ASP A 296 6.40 -4.80 -0.03
N SER A 297 7.49 -4.03 -0.14
CA SER A 297 8.61 -4.08 0.80
C SER A 297 8.16 -3.70 2.22
N PHE A 298 7.29 -2.71 2.35
CA PHE A 298 6.72 -2.32 3.64
C PHE A 298 5.79 -3.40 4.19
N VAL A 299 4.82 -3.88 3.40
CA VAL A 299 3.90 -4.95 3.82
C VAL A 299 4.66 -6.20 4.22
N ALA A 300 5.64 -6.62 3.42
CA ALA A 300 6.52 -7.73 3.73
C ALA A 300 7.25 -7.51 5.07
N SER A 301 7.74 -6.30 5.35
CA SER A 301 8.39 -6.00 6.64
C SER A 301 7.46 -6.18 7.84
N LEU A 302 6.17 -5.86 7.69
CA LEU A 302 5.14 -6.01 8.74
C LEU A 302 4.83 -7.47 9.04
N PHE A 303 4.85 -8.32 8.00
CA PHE A 303 4.45 -9.72 8.07
C PHE A 303 5.60 -10.71 7.83
N GLY A 304 6.83 -10.32 8.14
CA GLY A 304 7.97 -11.26 8.18
C GLY A 304 8.50 -11.74 6.83
N GLY A 305 8.27 -10.98 5.76
CA GLY A 305 8.67 -11.32 4.40
C GLY A 305 7.53 -11.87 3.55
N TRP A 306 6.27 -11.65 3.94
CA TRP A 306 5.10 -12.13 3.21
C TRP A 306 4.11 -11.00 2.92
N THR A 307 3.48 -11.05 1.76
CA THR A 307 2.42 -10.14 1.35
C THR A 307 1.14 -10.95 1.17
N PRO A 308 0.02 -10.58 1.81
CA PRO A 308 -1.26 -11.23 1.56
C PRO A 308 -1.80 -10.82 0.18
N VAL A 309 -2.35 -11.79 -0.55
CA VAL A 309 -2.90 -11.64 -1.90
C VAL A 309 -4.24 -12.38 -1.98
N PRO A 310 -5.23 -11.91 -2.76
CA PRO A 310 -6.48 -12.63 -2.95
C PRO A 310 -6.23 -14.04 -3.51
N VAL A 311 -6.97 -15.05 -3.05
CA VAL A 311 -7.06 -16.35 -3.73
C VAL A 311 -8.01 -16.16 -4.91
N ALA A 312 -7.49 -16.11 -6.12
CA ALA A 312 -8.32 -16.23 -7.31
C ALA A 312 -7.49 -16.83 -8.46
N ALA A 313 -8.18 -17.46 -9.42
CA ALA A 313 -7.66 -17.43 -10.79
C ALA A 313 -7.69 -15.94 -11.21
N ASP A 314 -6.61 -15.41 -11.78
CA ASP A 314 -6.42 -13.96 -12.02
C ASP A 314 -7.66 -13.25 -12.62
N ASP A 315 -8.48 -13.96 -13.39
CA ASP A 315 -9.72 -13.45 -14.01
C ASP A 315 -10.92 -13.31 -13.04
N GLU A 316 -11.04 -14.12 -11.98
CA GLU A 316 -12.23 -14.16 -11.10
C GLU A 316 -12.22 -13.09 -10.00
N PHE A 317 -11.05 -12.76 -9.44
CA PHE A 317 -10.96 -11.61 -8.53
C PHE A 317 -11.23 -10.33 -9.30
N CYS A 318 -10.58 -10.14 -10.45
CA CYS A 318 -10.79 -8.99 -11.33
C CYS A 318 -12.27 -8.80 -11.71
N ALA A 319 -13.05 -9.88 -11.80
CA ALA A 319 -14.47 -9.82 -12.11
C ALA A 319 -15.39 -9.54 -10.91
N SER A 320 -15.02 -9.95 -9.68
CA SER A 320 -15.94 -9.95 -8.53
C SER A 320 -15.52 -9.04 -7.37
N GLY A 321 -14.22 -8.77 -7.19
CA GLY A 321 -13.69 -8.01 -6.05
C GLY A 321 -14.00 -8.67 -4.69
N THR A 322 -14.32 -9.96 -4.67
CA THR A 322 -14.73 -10.69 -3.46
C THR A 322 -13.57 -11.48 -2.85
N PHE A 323 -13.69 -11.76 -1.54
CA PHE A 323 -12.74 -12.58 -0.79
C PHE A 323 -13.35 -13.90 -0.34
N GLU A 324 -14.40 -14.37 -1.03
CA GLU A 324 -15.07 -15.64 -0.70
C GLU A 324 -14.13 -16.85 -0.81
N GLN A 325 -13.15 -16.79 -1.71
CA GLN A 325 -12.14 -17.82 -1.90
C GLN A 325 -10.97 -17.72 -0.90
N GLY A 326 -10.94 -16.66 -0.08
CA GLY A 326 -9.90 -16.42 0.91
C GLY A 326 -8.71 -15.60 0.43
N ILE A 327 -7.64 -15.62 1.22
CA ILE A 327 -6.38 -14.90 1.00
C ILE A 327 -5.24 -15.91 1.04
N ALA A 328 -4.31 -15.77 0.10
CA ALA A 328 -3.03 -16.43 0.08
C ALA A 328 -1.91 -15.51 0.56
N TRP A 329 -0.78 -16.07 0.95
CA TRP A 329 0.42 -15.32 1.34
C TRP A 329 1.51 -15.61 0.33
N ARG A 330 1.98 -14.54 -0.33
CA ARG A 330 3.05 -14.52 -1.32
C ARG A 330 4.35 -14.14 -0.61
N GLN A 331 5.42 -14.88 -0.84
CA GLN A 331 6.72 -14.54 -0.26
C GLN A 331 7.35 -13.36 -1.01
N HIS A 332 7.78 -12.34 -0.28
CA HIS A 332 8.61 -11.25 -0.82
C HIS A 332 10.05 -11.71 -0.97
N LEU A 333 10.61 -11.59 -2.17
CA LEU A 333 11.93 -12.15 -2.47
C LEU A 333 13.05 -11.15 -2.18
N THR A 334 14.12 -11.64 -1.55
CA THR A 334 15.32 -10.86 -1.21
C THR A 334 16.59 -11.58 -1.62
N TRP A 335 17.69 -10.85 -1.85
CA TRP A 335 19.03 -11.38 -2.09
C TRP A 335 19.55 -12.24 -0.92
N ASP A 336 19.08 -12.03 0.31
CA ASP A 336 19.44 -12.90 1.43
C ASP A 336 18.78 -14.29 1.34
N HIS A 337 17.72 -14.43 0.55
CA HIS A 337 16.90 -15.65 0.47
C HIS A 337 16.80 -16.27 -0.94
N HIS A 338 17.28 -15.58 -1.99
CA HIS A 338 17.22 -16.02 -3.38
C HIS A 338 17.98 -17.32 -3.70
N ARG A 339 18.95 -17.72 -2.86
CA ARG A 339 19.76 -18.96 -3.03
C ARG A 339 19.25 -20.15 -2.24
N THR A 340 18.36 -19.93 -1.28
CA THR A 340 17.95 -20.96 -0.32
C THR A 340 16.63 -21.65 -0.67
N ARG A 341 15.89 -21.17 -1.68
CA ARG A 341 14.54 -21.65 -2.01
C ARG A 341 14.26 -21.54 -3.52
N PRO A 342 13.33 -22.34 -4.08
CA PRO A 342 13.04 -22.31 -5.51
C PRO A 342 12.66 -20.90 -5.97
N ARG A 343 13.12 -20.50 -7.16
CA ARG A 343 12.89 -19.16 -7.77
C ARG A 343 11.40 -18.79 -7.94
N TYR A 344 10.51 -19.77 -7.83
CA TYR A 344 9.06 -19.60 -7.82
C TYR A 344 8.43 -20.67 -6.91
N ARG A 345 7.52 -20.26 -6.01
CA ARG A 345 6.39 -20.99 -5.38
C ARG A 345 6.26 -20.74 -3.88
N ALA A 346 5.15 -20.14 -3.45
CA ALA A 346 3.94 -20.86 -3.00
C ALA A 346 2.96 -19.83 -2.38
N HIS A 347 1.73 -19.80 -2.90
CA HIS A 347 0.61 -19.15 -2.24
C HIS A 347 0.23 -20.01 -1.02
N TYR A 348 0.34 -19.46 0.18
CA TYR A 348 -0.16 -20.14 1.39
C TYR A 348 -1.53 -19.56 1.76
N SER A 349 -2.61 -20.32 1.67
CA SER A 349 -3.94 -19.86 2.06
C SER A 349 -4.10 -19.79 3.59
N ILE A 350 -3.56 -18.79 4.30
CA ILE A 350 -3.59 -18.83 5.79
C ILE A 350 -5.05 -18.69 6.26
N PRO A 351 -5.62 -19.71 6.92
CA PRO A 351 -6.95 -19.58 7.48
C PRO A 351 -6.91 -18.58 8.64
N VAL A 352 -7.85 -17.64 8.63
CA VAL A 352 -8.04 -16.68 9.73
C VAL A 352 -8.92 -17.36 10.77
N ALA A 353 -8.29 -18.14 11.65
CA ALA A 353 -8.93 -18.78 12.81
C ALA A 353 -8.68 -17.98 14.09
#